data_AF-A0AAE1KRF2-F1
#
_entry.id   AF-A0AAE1KRF2-F1
#
_cell.length_a   1.000
_cell.length_b   1.000
_cell.length_c   1.000
_cell.angle_alpha   90.00
_cell.angle_beta   90.00
_cell.angle_gamma   90.00
#
_symmetry.space_group_name_H-M   'P 1'
#
loop_
_entity.id
_entity.type
_entity.pdbx_description
1 polymer ?
#
loop_
_entity_poly.entity_id
_entity_poly.type
_entity_poly.pdbx_seq_one_letter_code
_entity_poly.pdbx_strand_id
1 'polypeptide(L)'
;MGIEAACRLWCRSTQLRMRYTTYMGDGDSSTYQAVQQLKSYDVPVQKECFNHISKRLRSRLCKLKKEMTATITTKAGKEICVYAMHKKNIPCIYIKNK
;
A
#
# COMPACT_ATOMS: atom_id res chain seq x y z
N MET A 1 -4.23 14.63 11.14
CA MET A 1 -3.89 14.64 12.58
C MET A 1 -3.26 15.98 12.90
N GLY A 2 -3.77 16.69 13.91
CA GLY A 2 -3.20 17.97 14.31
C GLY A 2 -1.85 17.82 15.01
N ILE A 3 -1.00 18.85 14.92
CA ILE A 3 0.37 18.88 15.48
C ILE A 3 0.36 18.54 16.97
N GLU A 4 -0.47 19.24 17.75
CA GLU A 4 -0.49 19.09 19.20
C GLU A 4 -0.88 17.68 19.66
N ALA A 5 -1.90 17.10 19.02
CA ALA A 5 -2.34 15.74 19.32
C ALA A 5 -1.24 14.70 19.01
N ALA A 6 -0.52 14.87 17.89
CA ALA A 6 0.59 14.01 17.54
C ALA A 6 1.72 14.09 18.57
N CYS A 7 2.14 15.29 18.95
CA CYS A 7 3.18 15.48 19.97
C CYS A 7 2.78 14.85 21.31
N ARG A 8 1.53 15.03 21.75
CA ARG A 8 1.02 14.41 22.99
C ARG A 8 1.07 12.89 22.95
N LEU A 9 0.69 12.27 21.84
CA LEU A 9 0.75 10.81 21.67
C LEU A 9 2.19 10.29 21.71
N TRP A 10 3.13 10.96 21.05
CA TRP A 10 4.53 10.58 21.06
C TRP A 10 5.18 10.76 22.44
N CYS A 11 4.92 11.87 23.13
CA CYS A 11 5.37 12.04 24.52
C CYS A 11 4.81 10.96 25.46
N ARG A 12 3.55 10.57 25.27
CA ARG A 12 2.93 9.52 26.11
C ARG A 12 3.53 8.14 25.82
N SER A 13 3.88 7.86 24.57
CA SER A 13 4.47 6.57 24.20
C SER A 13 5.82 6.31 24.87
N THR A 14 6.68 7.34 25.01
CA THR A 14 7.96 7.21 25.73
C THR A 14 7.76 6.91 27.22
N GLN A 15 6.75 7.52 27.85
CA GLN A 15 6.37 7.22 29.24
C GLN A 15 5.91 5.76 29.40
N LEU A 16 5.22 5.22 28.41
CA LEU A 16 4.73 3.85 28.39
C LEU A 16 5.76 2.82 27.86
N ARG A 17 7.00 3.24 27.59
CA ARG A 17 8.06 2.40 27.00
C ARG A 17 7.64 1.75 25.66
N MET A 18 6.74 2.39 24.92
CA MET A 18 6.33 2.00 23.57
C MET A 18 7.01 2.92 22.54
N ARG A 19 7.36 2.38 21.37
CA ARG A 19 7.95 3.17 20.28
C ARG A 19 7.15 3.02 19.00
N TYR A 20 6.73 4.14 18.43
CA TYR A 20 6.20 4.18 17.07
C TYR A 20 7.34 4.09 16.05
N THR A 21 7.25 3.17 15.10
CA THR A 21 8.24 3.00 14.03
C THR A 21 7.92 3.83 12.79
N THR A 22 6.63 4.06 12.54
CA THR A 22 6.15 4.74 11.33
C THR A 22 5.06 5.74 11.71
N TYR A 23 5.22 6.98 11.25
CA TYR A 23 4.21 8.02 11.29
C TYR A 23 3.29 7.88 10.07
N MET A 24 1.99 7.75 10.31
CA MET A 24 0.95 7.70 9.28
C MET A 24 0.23 9.04 9.18
N GLY A 25 0.26 9.68 8.01
CA GLY A 25 -0.44 10.95 7.77
C GLY A 25 -0.97 11.09 6.34
N ASP A 26 -1.85 12.06 6.10
CA ASP A 26 -2.48 12.24 4.79
C ASP A 26 -1.62 13.03 3.78
N GLY A 27 -0.51 13.60 4.24
CA GLY A 27 0.42 14.36 3.39
C GLY A 27 0.96 15.60 4.07
N ASP A 28 0.25 16.13 5.07
CA ASP A 28 0.66 17.29 5.85
C ASP A 28 2.02 17.03 6.52
N SER A 29 3.05 17.70 6.00
CA SER A 29 4.43 17.54 6.44
C SER A 29 4.71 18.27 7.76
N SER A 30 3.88 19.24 8.14
CA SER A 30 4.02 20.04 9.36
C SER A 30 3.92 19.19 10.63
N THR A 31 2.94 18.29 10.71
CA THR A 31 2.78 17.38 11.86
C THR A 31 3.95 16.40 11.97
N TYR A 32 4.43 15.85 10.86
CA TYR A 32 5.60 14.99 10.87
C TYR A 32 6.86 15.74 11.31
N GLN A 33 7.06 16.97 10.83
CA GLN A 33 8.19 17.81 11.25
C GLN A 33 8.17 18.10 12.75
N ALA A 34 7.00 18.43 13.31
CA ALA A 34 6.87 18.65 14.74
C ALA A 34 7.20 17.40 15.57
N VAL A 35 6.73 16.22 15.14
CA VAL A 35 7.09 14.94 15.77
C VAL A 35 8.59 14.65 15.66
N GLN A 36 9.21 14.96 14.52
CA GLN A 36 10.64 14.75 14.31
C GLN A 36 11.50 15.71 15.17
N GLN A 37 11.05 16.96 15.34
CA GLN A 37 11.71 17.95 16.19
C GLN A 37 11.66 17.57 17.67
N LEU A 38 10.61 16.87 18.11
CA LEU A 38 10.46 16.38 19.47
C LEU A 38 11.58 15.38 19.86
N LYS A 39 12.29 14.78 18.89
CA LYS A 39 13.39 13.81 19.10
C LYS A 39 13.09 12.77 20.19
N SER A 40 11.86 12.26 20.20
CA SER A 40 11.38 11.37 21.28
C SER A 40 12.10 10.01 21.32
N TYR A 41 12.78 9.63 20.24
CA TYR A 41 13.46 8.36 20.09
C TYR A 41 14.85 8.54 19.47
N ASP A 42 15.75 7.59 19.75
CA ASP A 42 17.09 7.53 19.17
C ASP A 42 17.10 7.15 17.68
N VAL A 43 15.98 6.61 17.18
CA VAL A 43 15.82 6.16 15.79
C VAL A 43 14.92 7.11 15.00
N PRO A 44 15.22 7.36 13.71
CA PRO A 44 14.37 8.19 12.88
C PRO A 44 13.01 7.52 12.62
N VAL A 45 11.93 8.27 12.80
CA VAL A 45 10.56 7.81 12.51
C VAL A 45 10.33 7.87 11.01
N GLN A 46 9.91 6.77 10.39
CA GLN A 46 9.60 6.77 8.96
C GLN A 46 8.26 7.46 8.70
N LYS A 47 8.17 8.31 7.66
CA LYS A 47 6.91 8.90 7.20
C LYS A 47 6.27 8.00 6.13
N GLU A 48 5.03 7.61 6.33
CA GLU A 48 4.19 6.98 5.31
C GLU A 48 2.90 7.76 5.12
N CYS A 49 2.44 7.81 3.87
CA CYS A 49 1.23 8.52 3.49
C CYS A 49 0.17 7.54 3.01
N PHE A 50 -1.11 7.78 3.33
CA PHE A 50 -2.21 6.95 2.81
C PHE A 50 -2.19 6.86 1.27
N ASN A 51 -1.96 7.99 0.59
CA ASN A 51 -1.82 8.01 -0.87
C ASN A 51 -0.63 7.16 -1.36
N HIS A 52 0.49 7.12 -0.64
CA HIS A 52 1.64 6.28 -1.00
C HIS A 52 1.32 4.79 -0.85
N ILE A 53 0.63 4.41 0.22
CA ILE A 53 0.15 3.03 0.43
C ILE A 53 -0.82 2.64 -0.68
N SER A 54 -1.80 3.49 -0.97
CA SER A 54 -2.80 3.25 -2.02
C SER A 54 -2.16 3.11 -3.41
N LYS A 55 -1.21 3.99 -3.78
CA LYS A 55 -0.48 3.89 -5.04
C LYS A 55 0.37 2.61 -5.10
N ARG A 56 1.12 2.30 -4.03
CA ARG A 56 1.92 1.07 -3.94
C ARG A 56 1.05 -0.18 -4.10
N LEU A 57 -0.10 -0.22 -3.42
CA LEU A 57 -1.04 -1.33 -3.51
C LEU A 57 -1.61 -1.45 -4.92
N ARG A 58 -2.09 -0.33 -5.50
CA ARG A 58 -2.60 -0.27 -6.87
C ARG A 58 -1.57 -0.78 -7.88
N SER A 59 -0.33 -0.32 -7.81
CA SER A 59 0.73 -0.74 -8.73
C SER A 59 1.00 -2.24 -8.65
N ARG A 60 1.08 -2.80 -7.43
CA ARG A 60 1.27 -4.25 -7.23
C ARG A 60 0.09 -5.06 -7.78
N LEU A 61 -1.15 -4.64 -7.50
CA LEU A 61 -2.34 -5.29 -8.03
C LEU A 61 -2.46 -5.19 -9.55
N CYS A 62 -2.12 -4.03 -10.13
CA CYS A 62 -2.09 -3.86 -11.59
C CYS A 62 -1.02 -4.74 -12.25
N LYS A 63 0.15 -4.89 -11.63
CA LYS A 63 1.20 -5.80 -12.10
C LYS A 63 0.72 -7.26 -12.03
N LEU A 64 0.19 -7.69 -10.88
CA LEU A 64 -0.35 -9.03 -10.71
C LEU A 64 -1.48 -9.32 -11.72
N LYS A 65 -2.37 -8.36 -11.93
CA LYS A 65 -3.45 -8.48 -12.94
C LYS A 65 -2.86 -8.76 -14.33
N LYS A 66 -1.80 -8.05 -14.74
CA LYS A 66 -1.15 -8.26 -16.04
C LYS A 66 -0.50 -9.64 -16.14
N GLU A 67 0.19 -10.06 -15.08
CA GLU A 67 0.83 -11.39 -15.00
C GLU A 67 -0.20 -12.53 -15.04
N MET A 68 -1.38 -12.31 -14.46
CA MET A 68 -2.47 -13.27 -14.43
C MET A 68 -3.38 -13.20 -15.66
N THR A 69 -3.18 -12.27 -16.60
CA THR A 69 -4.00 -12.18 -17.82
C THR A 69 -3.24 -12.68 -19.04
N ALA A 70 -3.88 -13.53 -19.83
CA ALA A 70 -3.41 -13.97 -21.12
C ALA A 70 -4.37 -13.52 -22.23
N THR A 71 -3.85 -13.22 -23.41
CA THR A 71 -4.67 -12.98 -24.60
C THR A 71 -4.81 -14.30 -25.35
N ILE A 72 -6.05 -14.74 -25.59
CA ILE A 72 -6.35 -15.90 -26.42
C ILE A 72 -7.10 -15.47 -27.68
N THR A 73 -6.78 -16.10 -28.80
CA THR A 73 -7.50 -15.91 -30.05
C THR A 73 -8.58 -16.97 -30.16
N THR A 74 -9.83 -16.56 -30.32
CA THR A 74 -10.95 -17.49 -30.54
C THR A 74 -10.93 -18.07 -31.95
N LYS A 75 -11.68 -19.16 -32.16
CA LYS A 75 -11.88 -19.76 -33.50
C LYS A 75 -12.47 -18.77 -34.53
N ALA A 76 -13.13 -17.70 -34.07
CA ALA A 76 -13.66 -16.62 -34.89
C ALA A 76 -12.65 -15.49 -35.16
N GLY A 77 -11.36 -15.67 -34.81
CA GLY A 77 -10.31 -14.66 -34.97
C GLY A 77 -10.35 -13.51 -33.96
N LYS A 78 -11.29 -13.53 -33.00
CA LYS A 78 -11.42 -12.48 -31.98
C LYS A 78 -10.45 -12.71 -30.82
N GLU A 79 -9.67 -11.68 -30.49
CA GLU A 79 -8.81 -11.67 -29.29
C GLU A 79 -9.63 -11.40 -28.02
N ILE A 80 -9.40 -12.22 -26.99
CA ILE A 80 -10.04 -12.10 -25.68
C ILE A 80 -8.98 -12.15 -24.59
N CYS A 81 -9.07 -11.22 -23.63
CA CYS A 81 -8.25 -11.22 -22.43
C CYS A 81 -8.89 -12.12 -21.36
N VAL A 82 -8.21 -13.19 -20.99
CA VAL A 82 -8.66 -14.19 -20.01
C VAL A 82 -7.75 -14.22 -18.81
N TYR A 83 -8.27 -14.62 -17.65
CA TYR A 83 -7.42 -14.85 -16.48
C TYR A 83 -6.79 -16.25 -16.58
N ALA A 84 -5.47 -16.30 -16.66
CA ALA A 84 -4.66 -17.50 -16.57
C ALA A 84 -4.42 -17.81 -15.09
N MET A 85 -5.38 -18.49 -14.45
CA MET A 85 -5.17 -19.01 -13.09
C MET A 85 -4.19 -20.18 -13.15
N HIS A 86 -3.00 -20.03 -12.60
CA HIS A 86 -2.07 -21.14 -12.34
C HIS A 86 -2.58 -21.97 -11.15
N LYS A 87 -3.73 -22.62 -11.28
CA LYS A 87 -4.08 -23.71 -10.37
C LYS A 87 -3.27 -24.90 -10.81
N LYS A 88 -2.35 -25.33 -9.92
CA LYS A 88 -1.58 -26.57 -10.01
C LYS A 88 -2.30 -27.60 -10.90
N ASN A 89 -1.74 -27.83 -12.09
CA ASN A 89 -2.10 -28.89 -13.02
C ASN A 89 -3.49 -28.89 -13.69
N ILE A 90 -4.25 -27.78 -13.72
CA ILE A 90 -5.48 -27.70 -14.54
C ILE A 90 -5.59 -26.33 -15.21
N PRO A 91 -5.58 -26.24 -16.57
CA PRO A 91 -5.79 -24.98 -17.27
C PRO A 91 -7.27 -24.58 -17.21
N CYS A 92 -7.66 -23.89 -16.13
CA CYS A 92 -8.99 -23.26 -16.04
C CYS A 92 -8.93 -21.85 -16.66
N ILE A 93 -9.48 -21.70 -17.86
CA ILE A 93 -9.62 -20.39 -18.53
C ILE A 93 -10.92 -19.74 -18.04
N TYR A 94 -10.82 -18.58 -17.38
CA TYR A 94 -12.00 -17.77 -17.04
C TYR A 94 -12.20 -16.66 -18.07
N ILE A 95 -13.30 -16.70 -18.82
CA ILE A 95 -13.68 -15.69 -19.79
C ILE A 95 -14.42 -14.57 -19.05
N LYS A 96 -13.88 -13.34 -19.09
CA LYS A 96 -14.54 -12.18 -18.53
C LYS A 96 -15.58 -11.64 -19.51
N ASN A 97 -16.87 -11.93 -19.28
CA ASN A 97 -17.95 -11.24 -20.00
C ASN A 97 -18.01 -9.78 -19.53
N LYS A 98 -18.15 -8.86 -20.49
CA LYS A 98 -18.30 -7.42 -20.27
C LYS A 98 -19.73 -7.10 -19.84
#